data_AF-A0A940FWV2-F1
#
_entry.id   AF-A0A940FWV2-F1
#
_cell.length_a   1.000
_cell.length_b   1.000
_cell.length_c   1.000
_cell.angle_alpha   90.00
_cell.angle_beta   90.00
_cell.angle_gamma   90.00
#
_symmetry.space_group_name_H-M   'P 1'
#
loop_
_entity.id
_entity.type
_entity.pdbx_description
1 polymer ?
#
loop_
_entity_poly.entity_id
_entity_poly.type
_entity_poly.pdbx_seq_one_letter_code
_entity_poly.pdbx_strand_id
1 'polypeptide(L)'
;MKRIARSVLLLFFTTIIYYAADAQLIESSTDTSEIILHSKDEKEVIVHGNSRRNRAINEMSIVSSRAFSVEETRRYAAAVNDPLRMATAFPGVVGTSDGQNNISIRGNAPTGLLWKMEGVDIPNPNHFSSPGGAGGGISILSAQLLANSDFVTGAFAAEYGNAVGGAFDLKLRKGNSDKRQYVLEAGLLGLNVAAEGPIAPFYKGSYLVNYRYSTLSLLGKMGMDVGTGNTDFQDLSYNIYIPTARLGSFTIFGFTGLSSQSENPEMDATKWESDFDRYSGKFVSNTIVNGITHTAAFNNRMNLKSALSYSNTRQKYNENYVEDDSNLLNSYK
;
A
#
# COMPACT_ATOMS: atom_id res chain seq x y z
N MET A 1 42.20 31.19 4.10
CA MET A 1 42.24 31.05 2.63
C MET A 1 41.56 29.75 2.24
N LYS A 2 40.48 29.87 1.44
CA LYS A 2 39.78 28.87 0.61
C LYS A 2 39.34 27.52 1.24
N ARG A 3 38.11 27.49 1.76
CA ARG A 3 37.23 26.30 1.78
C ARG A 3 36.60 26.14 0.39
N ILE A 4 36.76 24.97 -0.23
CA ILE A 4 36.12 24.61 -1.49
C ILE A 4 34.86 23.81 -1.14
N ALA A 5 33.70 24.45 -1.24
CA ALA A 5 32.41 23.77 -1.21
C ALA A 5 32.20 23.06 -2.55
N ARG A 6 31.98 21.73 -2.54
CA ARG A 6 31.49 20.99 -3.71
C ARG A 6 29.99 20.79 -3.56
N SER A 7 29.22 21.60 -4.25
CA SER A 7 27.78 21.41 -4.41
C SER A 7 27.54 20.33 -5.46
N VAL A 8 26.95 19.20 -5.08
CA VAL A 8 26.47 18.18 -6.02
C VAL A 8 25.02 18.50 -6.34
N LEU A 9 24.76 19.01 -7.54
CA LEU A 9 23.42 19.25 -8.07
C LEU A 9 22.97 17.96 -8.78
N LEU A 10 22.11 17.16 -8.12
CA LEU A 10 21.45 16.02 -8.76
C LEU A 10 20.20 16.54 -9.50
N LEU A 11 20.26 16.63 -10.82
CA LEU A 11 19.11 16.94 -11.68
C LEU A 11 18.43 15.63 -12.09
N PHE A 12 17.22 15.39 -11.59
CA PHE A 12 16.35 14.32 -12.10
C PHE A 12 15.61 14.83 -13.34
N PHE A 13 15.90 14.26 -14.51
CA PHE A 13 15.10 14.47 -15.72
C PHE A 13 14.07 13.35 -15.82
N THR A 14 12.80 13.64 -15.54
CA THR A 14 11.69 12.79 -15.93
C THR A 14 11.20 13.24 -17.31
N THR A 15 11.62 12.58 -18.37
CA THR A 15 11.08 12.83 -19.72
C THR A 15 9.73 12.13 -19.83
N ILE A 16 8.65 12.90 -19.69
CA ILE A 16 7.30 12.45 -20.08
C ILE A 16 7.13 12.84 -21.54
N ILE A 17 7.10 11.85 -22.44
CA ILE A 17 6.74 12.07 -23.84
C ILE A 17 5.22 12.18 -23.90
N TYR A 18 4.71 13.41 -23.99
CA TYR A 18 3.34 13.66 -24.40
C TYR A 18 3.26 13.64 -25.93
N TYR A 19 2.40 12.79 -26.49
CA TYR A 19 1.82 13.11 -27.79
C TYR A 19 0.80 14.23 -27.53
N ALA A 20 1.09 15.43 -28.02
CA ALA A 20 0.16 16.56 -27.94
C ALA A 20 -1.05 16.25 -28.83
N ALA A 21 -2.19 15.97 -28.21
CA ALA A 21 -3.47 16.33 -28.79
C ALA A 21 -3.84 17.68 -28.16
N ASP A 22 -3.91 18.74 -28.97
CA ASP A 22 -4.44 20.03 -28.54
C ASP A 22 -5.89 19.82 -28.08
N ALA A 23 -6.10 19.79 -26.77
CA ALA A 23 -7.42 19.78 -26.17
C ALA A 23 -7.57 21.08 -25.37
N GLN A 24 -8.36 22.00 -25.91
CA GLN A 24 -8.68 23.27 -25.27
C GLN A 24 -9.77 23.01 -24.21
N LEU A 25 -9.45 23.27 -22.94
CA LEU A 25 -10.43 23.21 -21.85
C LEU A 25 -11.30 24.47 -21.89
N ILE A 26 -12.61 24.30 -22.01
CA ILE A 26 -13.61 25.35 -21.77
C ILE A 26 -14.38 24.91 -20.51
N GLU A 27 -14.22 25.64 -19.41
CA GLU A 27 -15.03 25.43 -18.21
C GLU A 27 -16.46 25.93 -18.45
N SER A 28 -17.44 25.08 -18.16
CA SER A 28 -18.86 25.46 -18.07
C SER A 28 -19.37 25.11 -16.68
N SER A 29 -19.79 26.14 -15.94
CA SER A 29 -20.33 26.05 -14.60
C SER A 29 -21.83 25.74 -14.64
N THR A 30 -22.24 24.49 -14.87
CA THR A 30 -23.59 24.02 -14.48
C THR A 30 -23.67 22.48 -14.47
N ASP A 31 -24.45 21.97 -13.51
CA ASP A 31 -24.57 20.62 -12.94
C ASP A 31 -25.01 19.48 -13.88
N THR A 32 -24.96 19.68 -15.19
CA THR A 32 -25.07 18.61 -16.20
C THR A 32 -24.36 19.10 -17.45
N SER A 33 -23.16 18.60 -17.72
CA SER A 33 -22.42 18.97 -18.92
C SER A 33 -21.94 17.70 -19.64
N GLU A 34 -22.57 17.42 -20.79
CA GLU A 34 -22.00 16.56 -21.81
C GLU A 34 -20.74 17.24 -22.36
N ILE A 35 -19.61 16.53 -22.31
CA ILE A 35 -18.37 16.98 -22.91
C ILE A 35 -18.24 16.26 -24.25
N ILE A 36 -18.48 16.99 -25.34
CA ILE A 36 -18.31 16.48 -26.70
C ILE A 36 -16.87 16.77 -27.14
N LEU A 37 -16.03 15.74 -27.15
CA LEU A 37 -14.69 15.80 -27.71
C LEU A 37 -14.75 15.43 -29.20
N HIS A 38 -14.51 16.40 -30.07
CA HIS A 38 -14.34 16.12 -31.51
C HIS A 38 -12.93 15.57 -31.77
N SER A 39 -12.85 14.25 -31.96
CA SER A 39 -11.69 13.58 -32.55
C SER A 39 -11.77 13.65 -34.08
N LYS A 40 -10.62 13.78 -34.75
CA LYS A 40 -10.51 13.83 -36.21
C LYS A 40 -10.77 12.49 -36.91
N ASP A 41 -10.97 11.43 -36.14
CA ASP A 41 -11.44 10.11 -36.60
C ASP A 41 -12.86 9.87 -36.06
N GLU A 42 -13.81 9.64 -36.96
CA GLU A 42 -15.26 9.54 -36.77
C GLU A 42 -15.71 8.35 -35.90
N LYS A 43 -15.31 8.34 -34.62
CA LYS A 43 -15.98 7.56 -33.58
C LYS A 43 -16.45 8.51 -32.50
N GLU A 44 -17.76 8.66 -32.41
CA GLU A 44 -18.42 9.32 -31.29
C GLU A 44 -18.01 8.62 -30.00
N VAL A 45 -17.22 9.31 -29.16
CA VAL A 45 -16.86 8.83 -27.82
C VAL A 45 -17.84 9.47 -26.85
N ILE A 46 -18.91 8.75 -26.53
CA ILE A 46 -19.86 9.17 -25.50
C ILE A 46 -19.22 8.91 -24.14
N VAL A 47 -18.78 9.97 -23.47
CA VAL A 47 -18.26 9.91 -22.10
C VAL A 47 -19.43 10.03 -21.14
N HIS A 48 -19.90 8.90 -20.60
CA HIS A 48 -20.84 8.91 -19.49
C HIS A 48 -20.12 9.32 -18.20
N GLY A 49 -20.43 10.51 -17.68
CA GLY A 49 -19.97 10.97 -16.37
C GLY A 49 -20.57 10.14 -15.24
N ASN A 50 -19.95 9.02 -14.90
CA ASN A 50 -20.38 8.22 -13.75
C ASN A 50 -19.81 8.83 -12.46
N SER A 51 -20.58 9.71 -11.81
CA SER A 51 -20.25 10.45 -10.57
C SER A 51 -19.95 9.57 -9.34
N ARG A 52 -19.97 8.24 -9.47
CA ARG A 52 -19.82 7.28 -8.36
C ARG A 52 -18.41 7.13 -7.80
N ARG A 53 -17.44 8.00 -8.12
CA ARG A 53 -16.02 7.84 -7.72
C ARG A 53 -15.81 7.65 -6.21
N ASN A 54 -16.71 8.18 -5.38
CA ASN A 54 -16.60 8.15 -3.92
C ASN A 54 -17.66 7.30 -3.23
N ARG A 55 -18.57 6.65 -3.98
CA ARG A 55 -19.61 5.83 -3.36
C ARG A 55 -18.99 4.49 -2.95
N ALA A 56 -19.30 4.04 -1.74
CA ALA A 56 -18.87 2.72 -1.28
C ALA A 56 -19.26 1.62 -2.28
N ILE A 57 -18.35 0.67 -2.48
CA ILE A 57 -18.53 -0.53 -3.29
C ILE A 57 -19.53 -1.46 -2.60
N ASN A 58 -19.43 -1.55 -1.28
CA ASN A 58 -20.39 -2.25 -0.45
C ASN A 58 -21.73 -1.50 -0.42
N GLU A 59 -22.76 -2.07 -1.06
CA GLU A 59 -24.10 -1.47 -1.13
C GLU A 59 -24.80 -1.35 0.24
N MET A 60 -24.40 -2.17 1.22
CA MET A 60 -24.91 -2.10 2.59
C MET A 60 -24.24 -0.98 3.41
N SER A 61 -23.14 -0.42 2.91
CA SER A 61 -22.47 0.73 3.51
C SER A 61 -23.09 2.04 3.01
N ILE A 62 -24.15 2.46 3.68
CA ILE A 62 -24.97 3.61 3.25
C ILE A 62 -24.32 4.96 3.59
N VAL A 63 -23.65 5.05 4.75
CA VAL A 63 -23.04 6.29 5.26
C VAL A 63 -21.67 6.02 5.87
N SER A 64 -20.84 7.06 6.03
CA SER A 64 -19.51 6.98 6.65
C SER A 64 -18.52 6.04 5.92
N SER A 65 -18.81 5.70 4.68
CA SER A 65 -18.01 4.83 3.81
C SER A 65 -17.73 5.52 2.49
N ARG A 66 -16.52 5.33 1.97
CA ARG A 66 -16.08 5.89 0.70
C ARG A 66 -15.22 4.88 -0.03
N ALA A 67 -15.47 4.71 -1.33
CA ALA A 67 -14.52 4.02 -2.20
C ALA A 67 -13.32 4.93 -2.44
N PHE A 68 -12.12 4.35 -2.41
CA PHE A 68 -10.91 4.99 -2.88
C PHE A 68 -10.29 4.16 -4.00
N SER A 69 -9.64 4.85 -4.94
CA SER A 69 -8.84 4.18 -5.96
C SER A 69 -7.36 4.21 -5.60
N VAL A 70 -6.60 3.34 -6.24
CA VAL A 70 -5.14 3.37 -6.14
C VAL A 70 -4.56 4.70 -6.60
N GLU A 71 -5.08 5.24 -7.70
CA GLU A 71 -4.60 6.50 -8.25
C GLU A 71 -4.75 7.64 -7.26
N GLU A 72 -5.76 7.58 -6.39
CA GLU A 72 -5.89 8.54 -5.29
C GLU A 72 -4.72 8.40 -4.31
N THR A 73 -4.33 7.19 -3.90
CA THR A 73 -3.16 6.99 -3.01
C THR A 73 -1.83 7.54 -3.58
N ARG A 74 -1.77 7.76 -4.91
CA ARG A 74 -0.65 8.43 -5.61
C ARG A 74 -0.81 9.93 -5.74
N ARG A 75 -2.04 10.41 -5.87
CA ARG A 75 -2.36 11.82 -6.15
C ARG A 75 -2.50 12.66 -4.89
N TYR A 76 -2.83 12.05 -3.75
CA TYR A 76 -2.80 12.76 -2.47
C TYR A 76 -1.36 13.11 -2.11
N ALA A 77 -1.14 14.41 -1.87
CA ALA A 77 0.16 14.90 -1.44
C ALA A 77 0.58 14.19 -0.13
N ALA A 78 1.86 13.82 -0.05
CA ALA A 78 2.43 13.09 1.08
C ALA A 78 1.80 11.71 1.40
N ALA A 79 0.91 11.18 0.56
CA ALA A 79 0.37 9.83 0.74
C ALA A 79 1.38 8.73 0.36
N VAL A 80 2.26 8.97 -0.62
CA VAL A 80 3.37 8.06 -1.00
C VAL A 80 2.92 6.61 -1.25
N ASN A 81 1.81 6.41 -1.97
CA ASN A 81 1.18 5.09 -2.23
C ASN A 81 0.65 4.38 -0.96
N ASP A 82 0.31 5.13 0.08
CA ASP A 82 -0.13 4.58 1.36
C ASP A 82 -1.62 4.88 1.63
N PRO A 83 -2.49 3.86 1.73
CA PRO A 83 -3.91 4.06 2.03
C PRO A 83 -4.17 4.76 3.36
N LEU A 84 -3.33 4.54 4.38
CA LEU A 84 -3.49 5.17 5.68
C LEU A 84 -3.16 6.66 5.61
N ARG A 85 -2.04 7.03 4.98
CA ARG A 85 -1.68 8.45 4.80
C ARG A 85 -2.64 9.16 3.85
N MET A 86 -3.19 8.47 2.86
CA MET A 86 -4.25 9.01 2.01
C MET A 86 -5.51 9.33 2.84
N ALA A 87 -5.89 8.42 3.75
CA ALA A 87 -7.09 8.58 4.56
C ALA A 87 -7.04 9.77 5.53
N THR A 88 -5.86 10.31 5.88
CA THR A 88 -5.78 11.52 6.73
C THR A 88 -6.34 12.77 6.05
N ALA A 89 -6.55 12.74 4.72
CA ALA A 89 -7.26 13.80 4.02
C ALA A 89 -8.79 13.74 4.22
N PHE A 90 -9.30 12.71 4.88
CA PHE A 90 -10.73 12.52 5.11
C PHE A 90 -11.19 13.08 6.46
N PRO A 91 -12.43 13.60 6.55
CA PRO A 91 -12.97 14.13 7.80
C PRO A 91 -12.97 13.10 8.93
N GLY A 92 -12.53 13.52 10.11
CA GLY A 92 -12.50 12.68 11.30
C GLY A 92 -11.39 11.65 11.32
N VAL A 93 -10.41 11.73 10.40
CA VAL A 93 -9.20 10.91 10.40
C VAL A 93 -8.00 11.80 10.69
N VAL A 94 -7.17 11.39 11.64
CA VAL A 94 -5.92 12.11 11.97
C VAL A 94 -4.76 11.13 12.03
N GLY A 95 -3.60 11.51 11.52
CA GLY A 95 -2.36 10.77 11.75
C GLY A 95 -1.94 10.89 13.21
N THR A 96 -1.35 9.83 13.78
CA THR A 96 -0.89 9.84 15.18
C THR A 96 0.59 10.16 15.33
N SER A 97 1.37 10.12 14.25
CA SER A 97 2.78 10.50 14.22
C SER A 97 3.25 10.75 12.78
N ASP A 98 4.45 11.32 12.62
CA ASP A 98 5.00 11.63 11.29
C ASP A 98 5.76 10.45 10.66
N GLY A 99 6.40 9.62 11.51
CA GLY A 99 7.24 8.50 11.10
C GLY A 99 6.46 7.22 10.77
N GLN A 100 5.29 7.01 11.40
CA GLN A 100 4.41 5.88 11.12
C GLN A 100 3.11 6.36 10.50
N ASN A 101 2.47 5.51 9.70
CA ASN A 101 1.20 5.80 9.06
C ASN A 101 -0.02 5.43 9.93
N ASN A 102 0.13 5.28 11.24
CA ASN A 102 -1.02 5.00 12.12
C ASN A 102 -2.02 6.16 12.07
N ILE A 103 -3.32 5.83 12.02
CA ILE A 103 -4.41 6.80 12.03
C ILE A 103 -5.36 6.58 13.20
N SER A 104 -5.88 7.67 13.75
CA SER A 104 -7.03 7.68 14.65
C SER A 104 -8.27 8.11 13.88
N ILE A 105 -9.36 7.36 14.03
CA ILE A 105 -10.63 7.61 13.36
C ILE A 105 -11.66 7.95 14.41
N ARG A 106 -12.16 9.20 14.37
CA ARG A 106 -13.14 9.75 15.31
C ARG A 106 -12.73 9.57 16.79
N GLY A 107 -11.43 9.71 17.07
CA GLY A 107 -10.86 9.57 18.41
C GLY A 107 -10.59 8.13 18.86
N ASN A 108 -10.88 7.11 18.04
CA ASN A 108 -10.55 5.73 18.38
C ASN A 108 -9.04 5.48 18.25
N ALA A 109 -8.53 4.55 19.07
CA ALA A 109 -7.16 4.09 18.98
C ALA A 109 -6.89 3.42 17.62
N PRO A 110 -5.69 3.58 17.02
CA PRO A 110 -5.35 2.92 15.76
C PRO A 110 -5.57 1.41 15.78
N THR A 111 -5.36 0.78 16.94
CA THR A 111 -5.51 -0.66 17.16
C THR A 111 -6.92 -1.19 16.86
N GLY A 112 -7.94 -0.31 16.84
CA GLY A 112 -9.32 -0.63 16.49
C GLY A 112 -9.64 -0.62 14.98
N LEU A 113 -8.64 -0.41 14.12
CA LEU A 113 -8.79 -0.43 12.66
C LEU A 113 -8.77 -1.87 12.14
N LEU A 114 -9.83 -2.25 11.43
CA LEU A 114 -9.94 -3.53 10.75
C LEU A 114 -9.32 -3.46 9.36
N TRP A 115 -8.45 -4.43 9.05
CA TRP A 115 -8.00 -4.69 7.68
C TRP A 115 -8.72 -5.91 7.13
N LYS A 116 -9.42 -5.74 6.01
CA LYS A 116 -9.96 -6.84 5.20
C LYS A 116 -9.32 -6.84 3.83
N MET A 117 -9.09 -8.01 3.28
CA MET A 117 -8.65 -8.19 1.89
C MET A 117 -9.46 -9.30 1.26
N GLU A 118 -10.04 -9.06 0.08
CA GLU A 118 -10.87 -10.03 -0.64
C GLU A 118 -12.07 -10.60 0.17
N GLY A 119 -12.45 -9.93 1.26
CA GLY A 119 -13.55 -10.32 2.15
C GLY A 119 -13.12 -11.12 3.39
N VAL A 120 -11.83 -11.38 3.59
CA VAL A 120 -11.31 -11.97 4.83
C VAL A 120 -10.59 -10.92 5.66
N ASP A 121 -10.66 -11.05 6.98
CA ASP A 121 -9.88 -10.24 7.90
C ASP A 121 -8.40 -10.64 7.78
N ILE A 122 -7.51 -9.64 7.71
CA ILE A 122 -6.07 -9.84 7.57
C ILE A 122 -5.32 -9.10 8.68
N PRO A 123 -4.11 -9.53 9.05
CA PRO A 123 -3.25 -8.71 9.90
C PRO A 123 -2.86 -7.40 9.19
N ASN A 124 -2.30 -6.50 9.97
CA ASN A 124 -1.76 -5.23 9.52
C ASN A 124 -0.79 -5.38 8.32
N PRO A 125 -1.12 -4.83 7.12
CA PRO A 125 -0.33 -4.99 5.91
C PRO A 125 0.75 -3.90 5.79
N ASN A 126 1.54 -3.69 6.85
CA ASN A 126 2.59 -2.67 6.87
C ASN A 126 3.96 -3.25 7.27
N HIS A 127 5.01 -2.74 6.64
CA HIS A 127 6.40 -2.90 7.08
C HIS A 127 6.65 -2.05 8.32
N PHE A 128 7.62 -2.47 9.14
CA PHE A 128 7.98 -1.78 10.38
C PHE A 128 6.77 -1.56 11.32
N SER A 129 5.84 -2.51 11.33
CA SER A 129 4.64 -2.47 12.18
C SER A 129 5.00 -2.91 13.60
N SER A 130 4.53 -2.17 14.60
CA SER A 130 4.71 -2.51 16.02
C SER A 130 3.57 -3.42 16.53
N PRO A 131 3.80 -4.24 17.58
CA PRO A 131 2.76 -5.04 18.19
C PRO A 131 1.57 -4.18 18.60
N GLY A 132 0.36 -4.62 18.27
CA GLY A 132 -0.88 -3.89 18.56
C GLY A 132 -1.17 -2.70 17.63
N GLY A 133 -0.23 -2.26 16.79
CA GLY A 133 -0.47 -1.18 15.82
C GLY A 133 -1.29 -1.64 14.62
N ALA A 134 -2.00 -0.69 13.97
CA ALA A 134 -2.70 -0.94 12.70
C ALA A 134 -2.05 -0.25 11.49
N GLY A 135 -0.91 0.41 11.72
CA GLY A 135 0.01 0.93 10.71
C GLY A 135 1.45 0.44 10.93
N GLY A 136 2.40 1.11 10.29
CA GLY A 136 3.84 0.90 10.35
C GLY A 136 4.54 2.05 9.63
N GLY A 137 5.77 1.82 9.15
CA GLY A 137 6.51 2.84 8.41
C GLY A 137 6.07 2.96 6.95
N ILE A 138 5.82 1.81 6.30
CA ILE A 138 5.55 1.71 4.85
C ILE A 138 4.48 0.65 4.60
N SER A 139 3.41 1.02 3.90
CA SER A 139 2.39 0.06 3.43
C SER A 139 2.97 -0.99 2.49
N ILE A 140 2.71 -2.28 2.76
CA ILE A 140 3.00 -3.40 1.85
C ILE A 140 2.08 -3.35 0.63
N LEU A 141 0.90 -2.76 0.78
CA LEU A 141 -0.08 -2.67 -0.28
C LEU A 141 0.49 -1.85 -1.44
N SER A 142 0.51 -2.49 -2.61
CA SER A 142 1.03 -1.90 -3.83
C SER A 142 -0.09 -1.33 -4.68
N ALA A 143 0.15 -0.15 -5.23
CA ALA A 143 -0.67 0.45 -6.26
C ALA A 143 -0.82 -0.47 -7.49
N GLN A 144 0.19 -1.28 -7.79
CA GLN A 144 0.13 -2.22 -8.90
C GLN A 144 -0.88 -3.35 -8.67
N LEU A 145 -1.38 -3.58 -7.45
CA LEU A 145 -2.30 -4.69 -7.14
C LEU A 145 -3.66 -4.28 -6.63
N LEU A 146 -3.75 -3.16 -5.92
CA LEU A 146 -5.02 -2.74 -5.34
C LEU A 146 -6.03 -2.38 -6.46
N ALA A 147 -7.27 -2.77 -6.26
CA ALA A 147 -8.42 -2.26 -6.98
C ALA A 147 -9.11 -1.18 -6.15
N ASN A 148 -10.18 -0.59 -6.69
CA ASN A 148 -11.06 0.24 -5.89
C ASN A 148 -11.49 -0.54 -4.64
N SER A 149 -11.35 0.12 -3.50
CA SER A 149 -11.49 -0.46 -2.17
C SER A 149 -12.29 0.50 -1.30
N ASP A 150 -12.91 0.00 -0.24
CA ASP A 150 -13.69 0.86 0.65
C ASP A 150 -12.91 1.23 1.90
N PHE A 151 -13.05 2.48 2.32
CA PHE A 151 -12.65 2.97 3.63
C PHE A 151 -13.90 3.38 4.41
N VAL A 152 -14.07 2.78 5.59
CA VAL A 152 -15.26 2.92 6.44
C VAL A 152 -14.85 3.51 7.80
N THR A 153 -15.51 4.59 8.21
CA THR A 153 -15.19 5.36 9.42
C THR A 153 -16.23 5.23 10.54
N GLY A 154 -17.27 4.42 10.33
CA GLY A 154 -18.37 4.21 11.26
C GLY A 154 -19.61 3.68 10.54
N ALA A 155 -20.73 3.54 11.26
CA ALA A 155 -21.98 2.99 10.72
C ALA A 155 -21.75 1.68 9.94
N PHE A 156 -20.95 0.80 10.55
CA PHE A 156 -20.45 -0.40 9.92
C PHE A 156 -21.58 -1.31 9.44
N ALA A 157 -21.53 -1.72 8.18
CA ALA A 157 -22.31 -2.85 7.70
C ALA A 157 -21.98 -4.11 8.51
N ALA A 158 -22.92 -5.05 8.58
CA ALA A 158 -22.82 -6.24 9.44
C ALA A 158 -21.56 -7.09 9.19
N GLU A 159 -20.97 -7.05 7.99
CA GLU A 159 -19.77 -7.81 7.66
C GLU A 159 -18.46 -7.26 8.25
N TYR A 160 -18.49 -6.06 8.82
CA TYR A 160 -17.35 -5.42 9.50
C TYR A 160 -17.43 -5.56 11.03
N GLY A 161 -17.97 -6.68 11.54
CA GLY A 161 -18.26 -6.87 12.97
C GLY A 161 -17.06 -6.76 13.94
N ASN A 162 -15.82 -6.88 13.45
CA ASN A 162 -14.60 -6.73 14.24
C ASN A 162 -14.02 -5.31 14.24
N ALA A 163 -14.62 -4.37 13.49
CA ALA A 163 -14.15 -2.99 13.43
C ALA A 163 -14.70 -2.18 14.61
N VAL A 164 -13.80 -1.48 15.32
CA VAL A 164 -14.18 -0.56 16.41
C VAL A 164 -13.97 0.89 15.98
N GLY A 165 -12.83 1.20 15.36
CA GLY A 165 -12.50 2.56 14.90
C GLY A 165 -12.82 2.81 13.44
N GLY A 166 -12.50 1.85 12.57
CA GLY A 166 -12.71 1.94 11.13
C GLY A 166 -12.40 0.63 10.43
N ALA A 167 -12.60 0.58 9.11
CA ALA A 167 -12.23 -0.57 8.30
C ALA A 167 -11.68 -0.14 6.94
N PHE A 168 -10.62 -0.80 6.49
CA PHE A 168 -10.23 -0.85 5.09
C PHE A 168 -10.70 -2.20 4.51
N ASP A 169 -11.58 -2.16 3.52
CA ASP A 169 -11.99 -3.34 2.75
C ASP A 169 -11.30 -3.33 1.39
N LEU A 170 -10.15 -3.99 1.35
CA LEU A 170 -9.25 -4.02 0.23
C LEU A 170 -9.70 -5.03 -0.81
N LYS A 171 -9.77 -4.60 -2.06
CA LYS A 171 -9.90 -5.47 -3.23
C LYS A 171 -8.61 -5.44 -4.02
N LEU A 172 -8.30 -6.56 -4.64
CA LEU A 172 -7.18 -6.70 -5.57
C LEU A 172 -7.71 -6.74 -6.99
N ARG A 173 -7.03 -6.03 -7.89
CA ARG A 173 -7.39 -6.05 -9.31
C ARG A 173 -7.01 -7.38 -9.93
N LYS A 174 -7.78 -7.81 -10.92
CA LYS A 174 -7.42 -8.96 -11.75
C LYS A 174 -6.31 -8.55 -12.71
N GLY A 175 -5.44 -9.49 -13.05
CA GLY A 175 -4.46 -9.29 -14.11
C GLY A 175 -5.13 -9.19 -15.48
N ASN A 176 -4.40 -8.67 -16.46
CA ASN A 176 -4.84 -8.65 -17.85
C ASN A 176 -4.97 -10.07 -18.42
N SER A 177 -6.19 -10.52 -18.73
CA SER A 177 -6.43 -11.87 -19.27
C SER A 177 -6.16 -12.00 -20.76
N ASP A 178 -5.82 -10.92 -21.46
CA ASP A 178 -5.67 -10.92 -22.92
C ASP A 178 -4.21 -10.74 -23.35
N LYS A 179 -3.43 -9.94 -22.63
CA LYS A 179 -2.03 -9.64 -22.96
C LYS A 179 -1.13 -9.70 -21.73
N ARG A 180 0.10 -10.15 -21.93
CA ARG A 180 1.15 -10.06 -20.91
C ARG A 180 1.68 -8.62 -20.84
N GLN A 181 1.82 -8.10 -19.63
CA GLN A 181 2.32 -6.76 -19.36
C GLN A 181 3.32 -6.79 -18.21
N TYR A 182 4.29 -5.90 -18.28
CA TYR A 182 5.32 -5.73 -17.26
C TYR A 182 5.41 -4.26 -16.89
N VAL A 183 5.59 -3.97 -15.61
CA VAL A 183 5.77 -2.62 -15.09
C VAL A 183 7.04 -2.59 -14.27
N LEU A 184 7.88 -1.60 -14.55
CA LEU A 184 9.05 -1.25 -13.74
C LEU A 184 8.81 0.14 -13.19
N GLU A 185 8.95 0.31 -11.89
CA GLU A 185 8.80 1.60 -11.23
C GLU A 185 9.94 1.79 -10.23
N ALA A 186 10.62 2.93 -10.32
CA ALA A 186 11.65 3.33 -9.38
C ALA A 186 11.14 4.53 -8.58
N GLY A 187 11.10 4.40 -7.26
CA GLY A 187 10.75 5.49 -6.34
C GLY A 187 11.72 5.54 -5.17
N LEU A 188 11.66 6.64 -4.41
CA LEU A 188 12.52 6.83 -3.23
C LEU A 188 12.36 5.71 -2.20
N LEU A 189 11.13 5.25 -1.97
CA LEU A 189 10.88 4.19 -1.00
C LEU A 189 11.15 2.79 -1.56
N GLY A 190 11.00 2.56 -2.87
CA GLY A 190 11.22 1.22 -3.41
C GLY A 190 11.30 1.14 -4.93
N LEU A 191 12.00 0.10 -5.38
CA LEU A 191 12.01 -0.38 -6.75
C LEU A 191 10.97 -1.48 -6.88
N ASN A 192 10.00 -1.29 -7.78
CA ASN A 192 8.91 -2.20 -8.02
C ASN A 192 9.04 -2.85 -9.39
N VAL A 193 8.72 -4.14 -9.44
CA VAL A 193 8.54 -4.91 -10.66
C VAL A 193 7.20 -5.63 -10.57
N ALA A 194 6.33 -5.40 -11.54
CA ALA A 194 5.08 -6.13 -11.66
C ALA A 194 4.98 -6.86 -12.99
N ALA A 195 4.33 -8.02 -12.97
CA ALA A 195 4.03 -8.83 -14.13
C ALA A 195 2.56 -9.28 -14.07
N GLU A 196 1.87 -9.18 -15.19
CA GLU A 196 0.51 -9.69 -15.32
C GLU A 196 0.27 -10.30 -16.69
N GLY A 197 -0.74 -11.17 -16.80
CA GLY A 197 -1.12 -11.74 -18.08
C GLY A 197 -2.07 -12.93 -17.98
N PRO A 198 -2.46 -13.51 -19.13
CA PRO A 198 -3.23 -14.75 -19.16
C PRO A 198 -2.44 -15.93 -18.58
N ILE A 199 -3.13 -16.78 -17.83
CA ILE A 199 -2.57 -18.04 -17.31
C ILE A 199 -2.32 -19.02 -18.45
N ALA A 200 -3.21 -19.07 -19.45
CA ALA A 200 -3.09 -19.92 -20.63
C ALA A 200 -3.66 -19.23 -21.88
N PRO A 201 -3.20 -19.58 -23.09
CA PRO A 201 -3.79 -19.09 -24.33
C PRO A 201 -5.29 -19.40 -24.39
N PHE A 202 -6.10 -18.44 -24.85
CA PHE A 202 -7.56 -18.55 -25.00
C PHE A 202 -8.33 -18.82 -23.69
N TYR A 203 -7.69 -18.71 -22.53
CA TYR A 203 -8.32 -18.84 -21.22
C TYR A 203 -8.46 -17.47 -20.55
N LYS A 204 -9.60 -17.22 -19.90
CA LYS A 204 -9.90 -15.93 -19.23
C LYS A 204 -9.32 -15.80 -17.82
N GLY A 205 -8.56 -16.78 -17.35
CA GLY A 205 -7.81 -16.67 -16.11
C GLY A 205 -6.56 -15.83 -16.28
N SER A 206 -6.20 -15.10 -15.22
CA SER A 206 -5.12 -14.12 -15.24
C SER A 206 -4.29 -14.19 -13.97
N TYR A 207 -3.01 -13.88 -14.06
CA TYR A 207 -2.16 -13.62 -12.89
C TYR A 207 -1.75 -12.15 -12.84
N LEU A 208 -1.49 -11.67 -11.64
CA LEU A 208 -0.86 -10.40 -11.35
C LEU A 208 0.07 -10.59 -10.16
N VAL A 209 1.33 -10.23 -10.32
CA VAL A 209 2.38 -10.36 -9.29
C VAL A 209 3.14 -9.05 -9.23
N ASN A 210 3.41 -8.55 -8.03
CA ASN A 210 4.27 -7.38 -7.79
C ASN A 210 5.32 -7.73 -6.74
N TYR A 211 6.56 -7.34 -7.01
CA TYR A 211 7.66 -7.42 -6.08
C TYR A 211 8.24 -6.03 -5.89
N ARG A 212 8.51 -5.65 -4.63
CA ARG A 212 9.14 -4.37 -4.28
C ARG A 212 10.33 -4.60 -3.36
N TYR A 213 11.41 -3.86 -3.60
CA TYR A 213 12.59 -3.83 -2.76
C TYR A 213 12.98 -2.40 -2.38
N SER A 214 13.47 -2.20 -1.16
CA SER A 214 13.86 -0.89 -0.62
C SER A 214 14.97 -0.22 -1.45
N THR A 215 14.66 0.95 -2.03
CA THR A 215 15.65 1.75 -2.76
C THR A 215 16.71 2.28 -1.79
N LEU A 216 16.32 2.76 -0.61
CA LEU A 216 17.24 3.27 0.40
C LEU A 216 18.25 2.20 0.87
N SER A 217 17.78 0.97 1.07
CA SER A 217 18.65 -0.18 1.39
C SER A 217 19.66 -0.46 0.28
N LEU A 218 19.25 -0.38 -0.98
CA LEU A 218 20.16 -0.55 -2.13
C LEU A 218 21.21 0.56 -2.18
N LEU A 219 20.81 1.82 -1.99
CA LEU A 219 21.73 2.95 -1.97
C LEU A 219 22.74 2.86 -0.82
N GLY A 220 22.28 2.47 0.37
CA GLY A 220 23.14 2.21 1.53
C GLY A 220 24.16 1.09 1.25
N LYS A 221 23.74 -0.01 0.62
CA LYS A 221 24.64 -1.10 0.19
C LYS A 221 25.66 -0.66 -0.86
N MET A 222 25.38 0.41 -1.60
CA MET A 222 26.31 1.05 -2.55
C MET A 222 27.24 2.07 -1.90
N GLY A 223 27.16 2.26 -0.57
CA GLY A 223 28.01 3.18 0.19
C GLY A 223 27.52 4.63 0.22
N MET A 224 26.28 4.90 -0.17
CA MET A 224 25.67 6.21 0.00
C MET A 224 25.14 6.36 1.43
N ASP A 225 25.42 7.51 2.05
CA ASP A 225 24.83 7.88 3.33
C ASP A 225 23.34 8.23 3.12
N VAL A 226 22.47 7.38 3.66
CA VAL A 226 21.00 7.50 3.56
C VAL A 226 20.37 7.96 4.88
N GLY A 227 21.18 8.45 5.83
CA GLY A 227 20.73 8.96 7.13
C GLY A 227 20.81 7.93 8.26
N THR A 228 20.16 8.27 9.39
CA THR A 228 20.23 7.50 10.62
C THR A 228 19.30 6.28 10.57
N GLY A 229 19.90 5.09 10.52
CA GLY A 229 19.19 3.81 10.57
C GLY A 229 19.18 3.04 9.26
N ASN A 230 19.61 1.78 9.30
CA ASN A 230 19.59 0.88 8.16
C ASN A 230 18.21 0.23 8.04
N THR A 231 17.29 0.87 7.31
CA THR A 231 15.97 0.32 7.00
C THR A 231 16.00 -0.54 5.74
N ASP A 232 15.76 -1.84 5.91
CA ASP A 232 15.64 -2.80 4.81
C ASP A 232 14.22 -3.35 4.77
N PHE A 233 13.65 -3.41 3.58
CA PHE A 233 12.38 -4.09 3.38
C PHE A 233 12.26 -4.65 1.96
N GLN A 234 11.45 -5.69 1.86
CA GLN A 234 11.01 -6.25 0.59
C GLN A 234 9.62 -6.84 0.73
N ASP A 235 8.84 -6.79 -0.33
CA ASP A 235 7.53 -7.40 -0.37
C ASP A 235 7.21 -8.05 -1.71
N LEU A 236 6.39 -9.09 -1.63
CA LEU A 236 5.80 -9.80 -2.76
C LEU A 236 4.30 -9.84 -2.53
N SER A 237 3.53 -9.40 -3.52
CA SER A 237 2.07 -9.49 -3.49
C SER A 237 1.55 -10.07 -4.79
N TYR A 238 0.48 -10.84 -4.73
CA TYR A 238 -0.07 -11.49 -5.92
C TYR A 238 -1.59 -11.63 -5.88
N ASN A 239 -2.18 -11.73 -7.07
CA ASN A 239 -3.58 -12.05 -7.28
C ASN A 239 -3.73 -12.92 -8.54
N ILE A 240 -4.26 -14.13 -8.38
CA ILE A 240 -4.42 -15.12 -9.45
C ILE A 240 -5.90 -15.45 -9.57
N TYR A 241 -6.50 -15.11 -10.70
CA TYR A 241 -7.91 -15.30 -10.98
C TYR A 241 -8.13 -16.48 -11.93
N ILE A 242 -8.99 -17.42 -11.52
CA ILE A 242 -9.23 -18.70 -12.19
C ILE A 242 -10.74 -18.87 -12.39
N PRO A 243 -11.31 -18.39 -13.52
CA PRO A 243 -12.71 -18.63 -13.85
C PRO A 243 -12.92 -20.04 -14.40
N THR A 244 -13.89 -20.77 -13.86
CA THR A 244 -14.25 -22.11 -14.35
C THR A 244 -15.57 -22.06 -15.12
N ALA A 245 -15.80 -23.06 -15.98
CA ALA A 245 -17.02 -23.10 -16.80
C ALA A 245 -18.30 -23.38 -15.98
N ARG A 246 -18.20 -24.06 -14.84
CA ARG A 246 -19.38 -24.53 -14.07
C ARG A 246 -19.31 -24.28 -12.57
N LEU A 247 -18.11 -24.18 -11.99
CA LEU A 247 -17.94 -24.06 -10.55
C LEU A 247 -17.76 -22.60 -10.12
N GLY A 248 -18.08 -21.63 -10.97
CA GLY A 248 -17.82 -20.22 -10.69
C GLY A 248 -16.35 -19.87 -10.83
N SER A 249 -15.85 -18.98 -9.99
CA SER A 249 -14.47 -18.48 -10.06
C SER A 249 -13.73 -18.65 -8.74
N PHE A 250 -12.44 -18.88 -8.86
CA PHE A 250 -11.52 -18.95 -7.74
C PHE A 250 -10.51 -17.82 -7.86
N THR A 251 -10.12 -17.26 -6.72
CA THR A 251 -9.06 -16.26 -6.64
C THR A 251 -8.07 -16.70 -5.57
N ILE A 252 -6.80 -16.84 -5.94
CA ILE A 252 -5.70 -17.08 -4.99
C ILE A 252 -4.96 -15.76 -4.84
N PHE A 253 -4.83 -15.28 -3.61
CA PHE A 253 -4.25 -13.97 -3.33
C PHE A 253 -3.36 -14.02 -2.11
N GLY A 254 -2.48 -13.04 -1.99
CA GLY A 254 -1.66 -12.91 -0.80
C GLY A 254 -0.61 -11.84 -0.91
N PHE A 255 0.06 -11.64 0.22
CA PHE A 255 1.26 -10.83 0.31
C PHE A 255 2.22 -11.38 1.36
N THR A 256 3.50 -11.11 1.17
CA THR A 256 4.58 -11.28 2.13
C THR A 256 5.31 -9.96 2.23
N GLY A 257 5.49 -9.46 3.44
CA GLY A 257 6.35 -8.33 3.75
C GLY A 257 7.42 -8.74 4.75
N LEU A 258 8.67 -8.49 4.41
CA LEU A 258 9.82 -8.68 5.29
C LEU A 258 10.47 -7.33 5.50
N SER A 259 10.66 -6.95 6.77
CA SER A 259 11.32 -5.68 7.09
C SER A 259 12.21 -5.82 8.32
N SER A 260 13.32 -5.08 8.29
CA SER A 260 14.19 -4.91 9.43
C SER A 260 14.76 -3.51 9.50
N GLN A 261 14.83 -2.97 10.70
CA GLN A 261 15.49 -1.70 10.99
C GLN A 261 16.61 -1.97 11.98
N SER A 262 17.80 -1.50 11.66
CA SER A 262 18.95 -1.59 12.56
C SER A 262 19.51 -0.22 12.86
N GLU A 263 19.79 0.02 14.13
CA GLU A 263 20.44 1.21 14.66
C GLU A 263 21.78 0.78 15.24
N ASN A 264 22.83 1.51 14.85
CA ASN A 264 24.18 1.28 15.35
C ASN A 264 24.44 2.26 16.50
N PRO A 265 25.15 1.83 17.56
CA PRO A 265 25.52 2.73 18.62
C PRO A 265 26.70 3.60 18.18
N GLU A 266 26.82 4.78 18.77
CA GLU A 266 28.05 5.54 18.82
C GLU A 266 28.97 4.89 19.85
N MET A 267 30.12 4.40 19.39
CA MET A 267 31.08 3.68 20.25
C MET A 267 31.95 4.64 21.07
N ASP A 268 32.07 5.89 20.62
CA ASP A 268 32.85 6.92 21.30
C ASP A 268 31.95 7.71 22.26
N ALA A 269 32.09 7.42 23.56
CA ALA A 269 31.31 8.08 24.60
C ALA A 269 31.47 9.62 24.61
N THR A 270 32.56 10.15 24.05
CA THR A 270 32.76 11.61 23.96
C THR A 270 31.87 12.29 22.92
N LYS A 271 31.25 11.51 22.04
CA LYS A 271 30.32 11.99 21.00
C LYS A 271 28.86 11.78 21.36
N TRP A 272 28.57 11.21 22.53
CA TRP A 272 27.19 11.05 22.98
C TRP A 272 26.60 12.43 23.27
N GLU A 273 25.59 12.79 22.49
CA GLU A 273 24.73 13.95 22.72
C GLU A 273 23.48 13.56 23.51
N SER A 274 23.09 12.29 23.46
CA SER A 274 21.98 11.72 24.22
C SER A 274 22.26 10.29 24.70
N ASP A 275 21.54 9.87 25.74
CA ASP A 275 21.57 8.48 26.20
C ASP A 275 21.20 7.48 25.11
N PHE A 276 20.48 7.87 24.05
CA PHE A 276 20.13 6.97 22.95
C PHE A 276 21.33 6.58 22.08
N ASP A 277 22.39 7.40 22.08
CA ASP A 277 23.56 7.20 21.22
C ASP A 277 24.33 5.94 21.61
N ARG A 278 24.22 5.48 22.85
CA ARG A 278 24.85 4.24 23.32
C ARG A 278 24.05 2.98 22.99
N TYR A 279 22.81 3.09 22.50
CA TYR A 279 21.96 1.93 22.22
C TYR A 279 22.09 1.47 20.77
N SER A 280 21.99 0.16 20.60
CA SER A 280 21.87 -0.50 19.31
C SER A 280 20.62 -1.36 19.32
N GLY A 281 19.83 -1.26 18.26
CA GLY A 281 18.57 -1.97 18.14
C GLY A 281 18.49 -2.70 16.82
N LYS A 282 17.96 -3.93 16.82
CA LYS A 282 17.51 -4.59 15.61
C LYS A 282 16.05 -4.98 15.74
N PHE A 283 15.20 -4.25 15.03
CA PHE A 283 13.80 -4.54 14.87
C PHE A 283 13.56 -5.36 13.60
N VAL A 284 12.72 -6.39 13.70
CA VAL A 284 12.26 -7.20 12.58
C VAL A 284 10.75 -7.26 12.63
N SER A 285 10.09 -6.99 11.50
CA SER A 285 8.64 -7.07 11.34
C SER A 285 8.34 -7.80 10.04
N ASN A 286 7.93 -9.05 10.15
CA ASN A 286 7.55 -9.88 9.02
C ASN A 286 6.05 -10.19 9.09
N THR A 287 5.39 -10.18 7.95
CA THR A 287 3.99 -10.56 7.84
C THR A 287 3.74 -11.30 6.54
N ILE A 288 2.89 -12.31 6.59
CA ILE A 288 2.48 -13.09 5.43
C ILE A 288 0.99 -13.37 5.52
N VAL A 289 0.31 -13.27 4.38
CA VAL A 289 -1.08 -13.64 4.19
C VAL A 289 -1.20 -14.39 2.87
N ASN A 290 -1.86 -15.53 2.89
CA ASN A 290 -2.27 -16.24 1.68
C ASN A 290 -3.73 -16.63 1.83
N GLY A 291 -4.51 -16.50 0.78
CA GLY A 291 -5.91 -16.84 0.80
C GLY A 291 -6.42 -17.34 -0.54
N ILE A 292 -7.54 -18.04 -0.47
CA ILE A 292 -8.29 -18.50 -1.62
C ILE A 292 -9.73 -18.09 -1.40
N THR A 293 -10.32 -17.38 -2.36
CA THR A 293 -11.77 -17.15 -2.41
C THR A 293 -12.40 -17.95 -3.53
N HIS A 294 -13.65 -18.33 -3.34
CA HIS A 294 -14.50 -19.01 -4.30
C HIS A 294 -15.81 -18.24 -4.40
N THR A 295 -16.21 -17.90 -5.62
CA THR A 295 -17.48 -17.21 -5.90
C THR A 295 -18.27 -18.00 -6.92
N ALA A 296 -19.46 -18.45 -6.54
CA ALA A 296 -20.39 -19.18 -7.40
C ALA A 296 -21.79 -18.58 -7.34
N ALA A 297 -22.36 -18.28 -8.51
CA ALA A 297 -23.77 -17.94 -8.66
C ALA A 297 -24.53 -19.22 -8.99
N PHE A 298 -25.47 -19.62 -8.14
CA PHE A 298 -26.28 -20.82 -8.37
C PHE A 298 -27.52 -20.51 -9.21
N ASN A 299 -28.12 -19.35 -8.98
CA ASN A 299 -29.25 -18.80 -9.74
C ASN A 299 -29.28 -17.27 -9.56
N ASN A 300 -30.23 -16.58 -10.17
CA ASN A 300 -30.34 -15.11 -10.11
C ASN A 300 -30.64 -14.54 -8.70
N ARG A 301 -30.81 -15.38 -7.67
CA ARG A 301 -31.13 -14.97 -6.30
C ARG A 301 -30.09 -15.42 -5.27
N MET A 302 -29.17 -16.32 -5.64
CA MET A 302 -28.25 -16.93 -4.68
C MET A 302 -26.82 -16.92 -5.21
N ASN A 303 -25.98 -16.15 -4.51
CA ASN A 303 -24.54 -16.12 -4.68
C ASN A 303 -23.89 -16.69 -3.42
N LEU A 304 -22.93 -17.59 -3.60
CA LEU A 304 -22.06 -18.08 -2.55
C LEU A 304 -20.68 -17.47 -2.74
N LYS A 305 -20.17 -16.88 -1.67
CA LYS A 305 -18.77 -16.48 -1.55
C LYS A 305 -18.17 -17.21 -0.36
N SER A 306 -17.16 -18.01 -0.62
CA SER A 306 -16.41 -18.76 0.39
C SER A 306 -14.97 -18.27 0.39
N ALA A 307 -14.32 -18.29 1.55
CA ALA A 307 -12.92 -17.90 1.66
C ALA A 307 -12.20 -18.75 2.71
N LEU A 308 -10.94 -19.08 2.40
CA LEU A 308 -9.99 -19.68 3.32
C LEU A 308 -8.73 -18.82 3.29
N SER A 309 -8.18 -18.49 4.47
CA SER A 309 -6.94 -17.73 4.55
C SER A 309 -6.04 -18.25 5.67
N TYR A 310 -4.74 -18.05 5.47
CA TYR A 310 -3.69 -18.28 6.44
C TYR A 310 -2.85 -17.02 6.55
N SER A 311 -2.58 -16.59 7.77
CA SER A 311 -1.72 -15.44 8.05
C SER A 311 -0.75 -15.72 9.18
N ASN A 312 0.45 -15.16 9.09
CA ASN A 312 1.44 -15.18 10.16
C ASN A 312 2.14 -13.83 10.25
N THR A 313 2.29 -13.31 11.46
CA THR A 313 3.04 -12.09 11.72
C THR A 313 4.09 -12.39 12.78
N ARG A 314 5.33 -11.96 12.54
CA ARG A 314 6.46 -12.15 13.43
C ARG A 314 7.16 -10.82 13.63
N GLN A 315 7.13 -10.35 14.87
CA GLN A 315 7.86 -9.17 15.31
C GLN A 315 8.93 -9.59 16.31
N LYS A 316 10.13 -9.02 16.19
CA LYS A 316 11.25 -9.27 17.09
C LYS A 316 12.04 -7.99 17.28
N TYR A 317 12.38 -7.67 18.53
CA TYR A 317 13.30 -6.61 18.87
C TYR A 317 14.46 -7.19 19.68
N ASN A 318 15.68 -6.86 19.28
CA ASN A 318 16.88 -7.12 20.06
C ASN A 318 17.54 -5.77 20.34
N GLU A 319 17.97 -5.55 21.57
CA GLU A 319 18.66 -4.34 21.98
C GLU A 319 19.97 -4.70 22.68
N ASN A 320 21.02 -3.96 22.39
CA ASN A 320 22.25 -3.95 23.17
C ASN A 320 22.63 -2.50 23.47
N TYR A 321 23.38 -2.25 24.53
CA TYR A 321 23.88 -0.94 24.89
C TYR A 321 25.41 -0.95 25.05
N VAL A 322 26.04 0.20 24.85
CA VAL A 322 27.47 0.44 25.02
C VAL A 322 27.70 1.09 26.38
N GLU A 323 28.62 0.54 27.17
CA GLU A 323 29.10 1.15 28.41
C GLU A 323 30.21 2.18 28.16
N ASP A 324 30.51 3.01 29.16
CA ASP A 324 31.54 4.05 29.08
C ASP A 324 32.94 3.48 28.75
N ASP A 325 33.17 2.19 29.02
CA ASP A 325 34.40 1.46 28.67
C ASP A 325 34.37 0.81 27.26
N SER A 326 33.36 1.17 26.46
CA SER A 326 33.08 0.66 25.12
C SER A 326 32.68 -0.82 25.05
N ASN A 327 32.34 -1.46 26.17
CA ASN A 327 31.78 -2.82 26.14
C ASN A 327 30.32 -2.84 25.68
N LEU A 328 29.97 -3.80 24.83
CA LEU A 328 28.61 -3.97 24.28
C LEU A 328 27.87 -5.09 25.03
N LEU A 329 26.80 -4.74 25.74
CA LEU A 329 26.02 -5.64 26.57
C LEU A 329 24.59 -5.78 26.04
N ASN A 330 24.00 -6.97 26.18
CA ASN A 330 22.62 -7.20 25.77
C ASN A 330 21.67 -6.62 26.83
N SER A 331 20.77 -5.71 26.44
CA SER A 331 19.90 -5.02 27.40
C SER A 331 18.92 -5.94 28.15
N TYR A 332 18.71 -7.17 27.67
CA TYR A 332 17.75 -8.13 28.22
C TYR A 332 18.41 -9.33 28.91
N LYS A 333 19.72 -9.28 29.20
CA LYS A 333 20.46 -10.31 29.97
C LYS A 333 21.21 -9.68 31.12
#